data_AF-A0A847AM86-F1
#
_entry.id   AF-A0A847AM86-F1
#
_cell.length_a   1.000
_cell.length_b   1.000
_cell.length_c   1.000
_cell.angle_alpha   90.00
_cell.angle_beta   90.00
_cell.angle_gamma   90.00
#
_symmetry.space_group_name_H-M   'P 1'
#
loop_
_entity.id
_entity.type
_entity.pdbx_description
1 polymer ?
#
loop_
_entity_poly.entity_id
_entity_poly.type
_entity_poly.pdbx_seq_one_letter_code
_entity_poly.pdbx_strand_id
1 'polypeptide(L)'
;TVNAVTRDLRYSIPSTGILSNAEDLVKFGNALLYSKHFSEEIKKRLFEPYLLNGKMPTQMSNGWFIMNDRSGRTIYGKSGGVAGGGASLIIYPEEKLVVACAINVTSITEDYPVFEIAANFLPEDEKNPPDRDNAGQQ
;
A
#
# COMPACT_ATOMS: atom_id res chain seq x y z
N THR A 1 -4.12 20.14 -10.43
CA THR A 1 -3.55 19.89 -9.09
C THR A 1 -4.18 20.84 -8.11
N VAL A 2 -4.65 20.36 -6.95
CA VAL A 2 -5.20 21.22 -5.89
C VAL A 2 -4.21 21.23 -4.73
N ASN A 3 -3.86 22.41 -4.23
CA ASN A 3 -2.96 22.57 -3.08
C ASN A 3 -3.70 22.29 -1.76
N ALA A 4 -2.94 21.94 -0.72
CA ALA A 4 -3.49 21.77 0.62
C ALA A 4 -4.14 23.06 1.11
N VAL A 5 -5.39 22.94 1.57
CA VAL A 5 -6.09 24.01 2.28
C VAL A 5 -5.93 23.82 3.78
N THR A 6 -5.98 24.90 4.54
CA THR A 6 -6.04 24.82 6.01
C THR A 6 -7.39 24.24 6.42
N ARG A 7 -7.41 22.94 6.73
CA ARG A 7 -8.62 22.22 7.17
C ARG A 7 -8.31 21.34 8.36
N ASP A 8 -9.11 21.49 9.41
CA ASP A 8 -9.05 20.62 10.58
C ASP A 8 -9.81 19.32 10.28
N LEU A 9 -9.09 18.20 10.27
CA LEU A 9 -9.64 16.87 10.03
C LEU A 9 -9.69 16.01 11.30
N ARG A 10 -9.53 16.61 12.50
CA ARG A 10 -9.59 15.87 13.76
C ARG A 10 -10.91 15.12 13.95
N TYR A 11 -12.01 15.67 13.44
CA TYR A 11 -13.32 15.02 13.47
C TYR A 11 -13.38 13.72 12.64
N SER A 12 -12.47 13.53 11.68
CA SER A 12 -12.40 12.35 10.81
C SER A 12 -11.16 11.49 11.08
N ILE A 13 -10.48 11.65 12.22
CA ILE A 13 -9.33 10.82 12.63
C ILE A 13 -9.59 9.31 12.45
N PRO A 14 -10.75 8.74 12.81
CA PRO A 14 -10.98 7.31 12.67
C PRO A 14 -10.94 6.79 11.23
N SER A 15 -11.02 7.67 10.22
CA SER A 15 -11.03 7.29 8.80
C SER A 15 -9.86 7.91 8.02
N THR A 16 -9.84 9.24 7.86
CA THR A 16 -8.91 9.97 6.97
C THR A 16 -8.18 11.13 7.63
N GLY A 17 -8.44 11.39 8.91
CA GLY A 17 -7.94 12.58 9.62
C GLY A 17 -6.60 12.43 10.32
N ILE A 18 -5.96 11.24 10.25
CA ILE A 18 -4.63 11.04 10.82
C ILE A 18 -3.61 11.79 9.95
N LEU A 19 -2.86 12.71 10.57
CA LEU A 19 -1.71 13.37 9.97
C LEU A 19 -0.44 12.62 10.39
N SER A 20 0.38 12.25 9.42
CA SER A 20 1.63 11.51 9.63
C SER A 20 2.66 11.85 8.54
N ASN A 21 3.83 11.23 8.59
CA ASN A 21 4.89 11.33 7.58
C ASN A 21 5.25 9.92 7.04
N ALA A 22 6.06 9.87 5.98
CA ALA A 22 6.44 8.60 5.35
C ALA A 22 7.24 7.67 6.28
N GLU A 23 8.10 8.23 7.14
CA GLU A 23 8.90 7.46 8.10
C GLU A 23 8.02 6.72 9.11
N ASP A 24 7.01 7.39 9.66
CA ASP A 24 6.07 6.82 10.62
C ASP A 24 5.15 5.78 9.95
N LEU A 25 4.78 5.98 8.67
CA LEU A 25 4.07 4.96 7.89
C LEU A 25 4.92 3.70 7.68
N VAL A 26 6.21 3.86 7.37
CA VAL A 26 7.14 2.72 7.26
C VAL A 26 7.32 2.02 8.60
N LYS A 27 7.47 2.76 9.71
CA LYS A 27 7.52 2.19 11.06
C LYS A 27 6.25 1.41 11.39
N PHE A 28 5.08 1.92 10.99
CA PHE A 28 3.81 1.22 11.16
C PHE A 28 3.74 -0.07 10.34
N GLY A 29 4.14 -0.06 9.06
CA GLY A 29 4.24 -1.27 8.25
C GLY A 29 5.24 -2.29 8.82
N ASN A 30 6.40 -1.82 9.29
CA ASN A 30 7.37 -2.67 9.97
C ASN A 30 6.82 -3.24 11.28
N ALA A 31 5.99 -2.49 12.01
CA ALA A 31 5.32 -3.02 13.19
C ALA A 31 4.33 -4.14 12.82
N LEU A 32 3.63 -4.04 11.70
CA LEU A 32 2.76 -5.11 11.20
C LEU A 32 3.55 -6.38 10.83
N LEU A 33 4.75 -6.23 10.25
CA LEU A 33 5.61 -7.36 9.92
C LEU A 33 6.27 -8.00 11.15
N TYR A 34 6.95 -7.19 11.95
CA TYR A 34 7.94 -7.69 12.92
C TYR A 34 7.52 -7.54 14.37
N SER A 35 6.55 -6.67 14.68
CA SER A 35 6.21 -6.40 16.07
C SER A 35 5.49 -7.57 16.71
N LYS A 36 5.77 -7.75 18.00
CA LYS A 36 5.04 -8.64 18.91
C LYS A 36 3.80 -7.96 19.52
N HIS A 37 3.60 -6.67 19.26
CA HIS A 37 2.40 -5.95 19.72
C HIS A 37 1.12 -6.46 19.05
N PHE A 38 1.24 -7.00 17.83
CA PHE A 38 0.15 -7.68 17.13
C PHE A 38 0.39 -9.19 17.22
N SER A 39 -0.55 -9.92 17.80
CA SER A 39 -0.51 -11.38 17.75
C SER A 39 -0.67 -11.85 16.31
N GLU A 40 -0.14 -13.02 15.98
CA GLU A 40 -0.29 -13.62 14.65
C GLU A 40 -1.77 -13.84 14.29
N GLU A 41 -2.63 -14.10 15.29
CA GLU A 41 -4.07 -14.16 15.10
C GLU A 41 -4.67 -12.82 14.65
N ILE A 42 -4.25 -11.71 15.26
CA ILE A 42 -4.72 -10.37 14.88
C ILE A 42 -4.25 -10.04 13.46
N LYS A 43 -2.99 -10.31 13.13
CA LYS A 43 -2.45 -10.08 11.78
C LYS A 43 -3.22 -10.89 10.74
N LYS A 44 -3.47 -12.18 11.02
CA LYS A 44 -4.27 -13.04 10.14
C LYS A 44 -5.67 -12.46 9.91
N ARG A 45 -6.40 -12.12 10.98
CA ARG A 45 -7.76 -11.57 10.87
C ARG A 45 -7.79 -10.22 10.13
N LEU A 46 -6.76 -9.39 10.32
CA LEU A 46 -6.67 -8.08 9.67
C LEU A 46 -6.65 -8.20 8.14
N PHE A 47 -5.95 -9.22 7.62
CA PHE A 47 -5.73 -9.44 6.19
C PHE A 47 -6.49 -10.66 5.63
N GLU A 48 -7.41 -11.26 6.37
CA GLU A 48 -8.19 -12.40 5.89
C GLU A 48 -9.29 -11.90 4.94
N PRO A 49 -9.31 -12.29 3.66
CA PRO A 49 -10.38 -11.96 2.73
C PRO A 49 -11.70 -12.58 3.20
N TYR A 50 -12.80 -11.83 3.06
CA TYR A 50 -14.14 -12.37 3.29
C TYR A 50 -14.65 -13.03 2.01
N LEU A 51 -15.46 -14.08 2.16
CA LEU A 51 -16.13 -14.70 1.02
C LEU A 51 -17.47 -14.02 0.77
N LEU A 52 -17.66 -13.52 -0.45
CA LEU A 52 -18.94 -13.04 -0.93
C LEU A 52 -19.88 -14.21 -1.22
N ASN A 53 -21.17 -13.91 -1.39
CA ASN A 53 -22.15 -14.86 -1.92
C ASN A 53 -21.63 -15.44 -3.25
N GLY A 54 -21.52 -16.76 -3.33
CA GLY A 54 -20.88 -17.44 -4.46
C GLY A 54 -19.41 -17.81 -4.26
N LYS A 55 -18.86 -17.67 -3.04
CA LYS A 55 -17.49 -18.07 -2.65
C LYS A 55 -16.36 -17.31 -3.37
N MET A 56 -16.63 -16.10 -3.85
CA MET A 56 -15.59 -15.23 -4.38
C MET A 56 -14.91 -14.47 -3.23
N PRO A 57 -13.56 -14.45 -3.15
CA PRO A 57 -12.86 -13.68 -2.12
C PRO A 57 -12.93 -12.18 -2.39
N THR A 58 -13.07 -11.38 -1.33
CA THR A 58 -12.96 -9.92 -1.42
C THR A 58 -11.52 -9.48 -1.68
N GLN A 59 -11.35 -8.40 -2.45
CA GLN A 59 -10.03 -7.74 -2.60
C GLN A 59 -9.76 -6.72 -1.49
N MET A 60 -10.64 -6.67 -0.48
CA MET A 60 -10.50 -5.79 0.67
C MET A 60 -10.83 -6.53 1.97
N SER A 61 -10.09 -6.23 3.03
CA SER A 61 -10.38 -6.67 4.40
C SER A 61 -9.99 -5.58 5.38
N ASN A 62 -10.87 -5.28 6.35
CA ASN A 62 -10.61 -4.32 7.44
C ASN A 62 -9.95 -2.99 7.02
N GLY A 63 -10.34 -2.44 5.86
CA GLY A 63 -9.81 -1.17 5.36
C GLY A 63 -8.44 -1.25 4.66
N TRP A 64 -8.00 -2.46 4.32
CA TRP A 64 -6.84 -2.77 3.50
C TRP A 64 -7.27 -3.40 2.19
N PHE A 65 -6.52 -3.12 1.13
CA PHE A 65 -6.55 -3.86 -0.12
C PHE A 65 -5.63 -5.07 0.00
N ILE A 66 -6.10 -6.21 -0.48
CA ILE A 66 -5.34 -7.45 -0.56
C ILE A 66 -5.28 -7.82 -2.03
N MET A 67 -4.09 -7.76 -2.59
CA MET A 67 -3.85 -7.97 -4.02
C MET A 67 -2.62 -8.84 -4.23
N ASN A 68 -2.46 -9.33 -5.46
CA ASN A 68 -1.27 -10.04 -5.89
C ASN A 68 -0.60 -9.25 -7.01
N ASP A 69 0.72 -9.16 -6.99
CA ASP A 69 1.46 -8.62 -8.12
C ASP A 69 1.41 -9.58 -9.32
N ARG A 70 2.00 -9.18 -10.45
CA ARG A 70 2.07 -10.02 -11.67
C ARG A 70 2.79 -11.35 -11.46
N SER A 71 3.53 -11.47 -10.36
CA SER A 71 4.40 -12.59 -10.03
C SER A 71 3.81 -13.46 -8.91
N GLY A 72 2.61 -13.09 -8.44
CA GLY A 72 1.84 -13.80 -7.44
C GLY A 72 2.16 -13.41 -6.00
N ARG A 73 3.06 -12.43 -5.76
CA ARG A 73 3.42 -11.96 -4.41
C ARG A 73 2.24 -11.26 -3.77
N THR A 74 1.98 -11.55 -2.50
CA THR A 74 0.88 -10.93 -1.75
C THR A 74 1.25 -9.48 -1.42
N ILE A 75 0.28 -8.57 -1.56
CA ILE A 75 0.46 -7.16 -1.20
C ILE A 75 -0.70 -6.74 -0.29
N TYR A 76 -0.35 -6.11 0.83
CA TYR A 76 -1.30 -5.36 1.65
C TYR A 76 -1.16 -3.87 1.36
N GLY A 77 -2.20 -3.27 0.79
CA GLY A 77 -2.21 -1.88 0.36
C GLY A 77 -3.19 -1.02 1.14
N LYS A 78 -2.80 0.20 1.46
CA LYS A 78 -3.72 1.24 1.95
C LYS A 78 -3.32 2.58 1.35
N SER A 79 -4.29 3.25 0.76
CA SER A 79 -4.13 4.61 0.25
C SER A 79 -5.23 5.49 0.79
N GLY A 80 -4.92 6.76 1.02
CA GLY A 80 -5.86 7.75 1.54
C GLY A 80 -5.47 9.13 1.07
N GLY A 81 -6.48 9.98 0.83
CA GLY A 81 -6.28 11.32 0.32
C GLY A 81 -7.28 12.30 0.92
N VAL A 82 -6.84 13.54 1.02
CA VAL A 82 -7.63 14.69 1.43
C VAL A 82 -7.39 15.83 0.43
N ALA A 83 -8.13 16.92 0.55
CA ALA A 83 -7.91 18.07 -0.33
C ALA A 83 -6.48 18.63 -0.14
N GLY A 84 -5.64 18.36 -1.13
CA GLY A 84 -4.29 18.84 -1.32
C GLY A 84 -3.19 17.98 -0.72
N GLY A 85 -3.48 16.73 -0.38
CA GLY A 85 -2.46 15.79 0.04
C GLY A 85 -2.98 14.37 0.16
N GLY A 86 -2.06 13.42 0.21
CA GLY A 86 -2.40 12.01 0.34
C GLY A 86 -1.21 11.17 0.75
N ALA A 87 -1.48 9.92 1.06
CA ALA A 87 -0.48 8.94 1.38
C ALA A 87 -0.89 7.54 0.90
N SER A 88 0.13 6.72 0.62
CA SER A 88 -0.03 5.31 0.30
C SER A 88 1.02 4.50 1.03
N LEU A 89 0.64 3.30 1.43
CA LEU A 89 1.45 2.30 2.10
C LEU A 89 1.17 0.96 1.43
N ILE A 90 2.24 0.29 1.00
CA ILE A 90 2.19 -1.11 0.55
C ILE A 90 3.17 -1.94 1.37
N ILE A 91 2.78 -3.18 1.62
CA ILE A 91 3.55 -4.15 2.39
C ILE A 91 3.58 -5.46 1.60
N TYR A 92 4.78 -5.95 1.34
CA TYR A 92 5.06 -7.29 0.82
C TYR A 92 5.51 -8.15 2.00
N PRO A 93 4.64 -8.99 2.57
CA PRO A 93 4.94 -9.68 3.82
C PRO A 93 6.00 -10.77 3.64
N GLU A 94 6.01 -11.47 2.52
CA GLU A 94 7.00 -12.50 2.23
C GLU A 94 8.39 -11.90 1.96
N GLU A 95 8.46 -10.83 1.17
CA GLU A 95 9.70 -10.12 0.82
C GLU A 95 10.17 -9.16 1.90
N LYS A 96 9.43 -9.06 3.03
CA LYS A 96 9.82 -8.23 4.18
C LYS A 96 10.01 -6.75 3.82
N LEU A 97 9.24 -6.29 2.83
CA LEU A 97 9.37 -4.96 2.22
C LEU A 97 8.16 -4.09 2.55
N VAL A 98 8.44 -2.85 2.98
CA VAL A 98 7.44 -1.82 3.25
C VAL A 98 7.80 -0.58 2.46
N VAL A 99 6.85 -0.06 1.69
CA VAL A 99 7.03 1.19 0.93
C VAL A 99 5.89 2.13 1.28
N ALA A 100 6.23 3.35 1.67
CA ALA A 100 5.27 4.40 1.93
C ALA A 100 5.59 5.65 1.11
N CYS A 101 4.55 6.34 0.65
CA CYS A 101 4.65 7.60 -0.06
C CYS A 101 3.68 8.60 0.57
N ALA A 102 4.13 9.84 0.76
CA ALA A 102 3.30 10.97 1.16
C ALA A 102 3.47 12.08 0.12
N ILE A 103 2.36 12.64 -0.35
CA ILE A 103 2.34 13.65 -1.41
C ILE A 103 1.53 14.87 -0.96
N ASN A 104 1.93 16.05 -1.45
CA ASN A 104 1.31 17.34 -1.16
C ASN A 104 0.40 17.82 -2.31
N VAL A 105 -0.19 16.87 -3.05
CA VAL A 105 -1.11 17.13 -4.15
C VAL A 105 -2.32 16.22 -4.02
N THR A 106 -3.53 16.74 -4.28
CA THR A 106 -4.70 15.86 -4.45
C THR A 106 -4.51 15.08 -5.74
N SER A 107 -4.20 13.78 -5.66
CA SER A 107 -4.44 12.88 -6.79
C SER A 107 -5.86 12.37 -6.69
N ILE A 108 -6.68 12.72 -7.68
CA ILE A 108 -8.05 12.22 -7.84
C ILE A 108 -8.04 10.95 -8.72
N THR A 109 -6.87 10.65 -9.34
CA THR A 109 -6.73 9.71 -10.46
C THR A 109 -5.27 9.19 -10.54
N GLU A 110 -4.87 8.25 -9.67
CA GLU A 110 -3.63 7.42 -9.80
C GLU A 110 -2.29 8.22 -9.81
N ASP A 111 -1.06 7.72 -9.62
CA ASP A 111 -0.48 6.51 -9.06
C ASP A 111 0.48 7.00 -7.96
N TYR A 112 0.31 6.53 -6.71
CA TYR A 112 1.44 6.65 -5.79
C TYR A 112 2.57 5.79 -6.37
N PRO A 113 3.81 6.28 -6.50
CA PRO A 113 4.90 5.50 -7.10
C PRO A 113 5.38 4.38 -6.17
N VAL A 114 4.54 3.92 -5.24
CA VAL A 114 4.87 2.87 -4.27
C VAL A 114 5.24 1.56 -4.96
N PHE A 115 4.56 1.20 -6.05
CA PHE A 115 4.88 -0.01 -6.81
C PHE A 115 6.16 0.15 -7.64
N GLU A 116 6.38 1.31 -8.27
CA GLU A 116 7.61 1.60 -9.00
C GLU A 116 8.82 1.62 -8.07
N ILE A 117 8.68 2.23 -6.89
CA ILE A 117 9.71 2.21 -5.84
C ILE A 117 9.95 0.77 -5.39
N ALA A 118 8.90 0.00 -5.08
CA ALA A 118 9.03 -1.39 -4.64
C ALA A 118 9.75 -2.27 -5.68
N ALA A 119 9.49 -2.06 -6.98
CA ALA A 119 10.12 -2.81 -8.06
C ALA A 119 11.66 -2.76 -8.04
N ASN A 120 12.26 -1.70 -7.48
CA ASN A 120 13.72 -1.59 -7.35
C ASN A 120 14.30 -2.47 -6.22
N PHE A 121 13.46 -3.00 -5.33
CA PHE A 121 13.88 -3.81 -4.18
C PHE A 121 13.38 -5.25 -4.24
N LEU A 122 12.43 -5.54 -5.14
CA LEU A 122 11.91 -6.88 -5.34
C LEU A 122 12.91 -7.73 -6.12
N PRO A 123 13.01 -9.03 -5.81
CA PRO A 123 13.85 -9.94 -6.58
C PRO A 123 13.34 -10.04 -8.02
N GLU A 124 14.27 -10.23 -8.97
CA GLU A 124 13.91 -10.44 -10.38
C GLU A 124 12.97 -11.65 -10.52
N ASP A 125 11.96 -11.51 -11.37
CA ASP A 125 11.00 -12.57 -11.61
C ASP A 125 11.53 -13.59 -12.61
N GLU A 126 11.85 -14.79 -12.12
CA GLU A 126 12.20 -15.93 -12.96
C GLU A 126 11.08 -16.31 -13.95
N LYS A 127 9.82 -15.91 -13.68
CA LYS A 127 8.65 -16.26 -14.49
C LYS A 127 8.26 -15.23 -15.55
N ASN A 128 8.79 -14.01 -15.49
CA ASN A 128 8.55 -12.93 -16.47
C ASN A 128 9.77 -12.00 -16.48
N PRO A 129 10.85 -12.34 -17.21
CA PRO A 129 12.01 -11.47 -17.29
C PRO A 129 11.60 -10.11 -17.89
N PRO A 130 12.19 -9.00 -17.43
CA PRO A 130 11.97 -7.70 -18.03
C PRO A 130 12.40 -7.74 -19.50
N ASP A 131 11.58 -7.18 -20.38
CA ASP A 131 11.86 -7.08 -21.82
C ASP A 131 13.07 -6.15 -22.03
N ARG A 132 14.28 -6.73 -22.03
CA ARG A 132 15.56 -6.01 -22.20
C ARG A 132 15.91 -5.76 -23.67
N ASP A 133 15.00 -6.03 -24.61
CA ASP A 133 15.32 -6.01 -26.04
C ASP A 133 14.96 -4.70 -26.77
N ASN A 134 14.36 -3.71 -26.10
CA ASN A 134 13.98 -2.43 -26.74
C ASN A 134 14.84 -1.21 -26.35
N ALA A 135 16.08 -1.40 -25.88
CA ALA A 135 17.05 -0.32 -25.68
C ALA A 135 17.95 -0.06 -26.92
N GLY A 136 17.63 -0.66 -28.08
CA GLY A 136 18.50 -0.65 -29.25
C GLY A 136 17.89 -0.26 -30.59
N GLN A 137 16.60 0.10 -30.69
CA GLN A 137 16.01 0.49 -31.99
C GLN A 137 14.92 1.57 -31.86
N GLN A 138 15.36 2.82 -32.04
CA GLN A 138 14.81 3.90 -32.90
C GLN A 138 14.98 5.29 -32.27
#